data_AF-A0AAN1NQ12-F1
#
_entry.id   AF-A0AAN1NQ12-F1
#
_cell.length_a   1.000
_cell.length_b   1.000
_cell.length_c   1.000
_cell.angle_alpha   90.00
_cell.angle_beta   90.00
_cell.angle_gamma   90.00
#
_symmetry.space_group_name_H-M   'P 1'
#
loop_
_entity.id
_entity.type
_entity.pdbx_description
1 polymer ?
#
loop_
_entity_poly.entity_id
_entity_poly.type
_entity_poly.pdbx_seq_one_letter_code
_entity_poly.pdbx_strand_id
1 'polypeptide(L)'
;MDNIDNARRVLEENTKVLYGIFGIIDFSGYFPPLPFLNEFFIAGSDPCDQDGRMSCWRPFTLTISEYEEVKAWWVSSRPGTVESPLNSECWSDWIQEILE
;
A
#
# COMPACT_ATOMS: atom_id res chain seq x y z
N MET A 1 -2.46 -19.47 -1.50
CA MET A 1 -1.42 -18.43 -1.44
C MET A 1 -1.87 -17.51 -0.35
N ASP A 2 -1.05 -17.30 0.67
CA ASP A 2 -1.41 -16.48 1.82
C ASP A 2 -1.54 -15.02 1.37
N ASN A 3 -2.66 -14.37 1.69
CA ASN A 3 -2.90 -12.98 1.31
C ASN A 3 -1.91 -12.04 2.02
N ILE A 4 -1.42 -12.43 3.20
CA ILE A 4 -0.41 -11.68 3.94
C ILE A 4 0.89 -11.64 3.14
N ASP A 5 1.38 -12.80 2.70
CA ASP A 5 2.61 -12.88 1.90
C ASP A 5 2.46 -12.18 0.55
N ASN A 6 1.27 -12.29 -0.06
CA ASN A 6 0.99 -11.59 -1.31
C ASN A 6 0.97 -10.07 -1.12
N ALA A 7 0.35 -9.56 -0.05
CA ALA A 7 0.39 -8.15 0.29
C ALA A 7 1.83 -7.67 0.51
N ARG A 8 2.60 -8.35 1.37
CA ARG A 8 4.01 -8.01 1.62
C ARG A 8 4.81 -7.92 0.33
N ARG A 9 4.65 -8.90 -0.56
CA ARG A 9 5.29 -8.91 -1.87
C ARG A 9 4.89 -7.71 -2.73
N VAL A 10 3.59 -7.45 -2.90
CA VAL A 10 3.09 -6.32 -3.70
C VAL A 10 3.65 -5.01 -3.16
N LEU A 11 3.57 -4.78 -1.84
CA LEU A 11 4.05 -3.54 -1.23
C LEU A 11 5.57 -3.36 -1.39
N GLU A 12 6.34 -4.42 -1.14
CA GLU A 12 7.81 -4.43 -1.21
C GLU A 12 8.35 -4.34 -2.65
N GLU A 13 7.65 -4.91 -3.62
CA GLU A 13 7.98 -4.72 -5.04
C GLU A 13 7.65 -3.29 -5.46
N ASN A 14 6.52 -2.77 -5.00
CA ASN A 14 6.07 -1.42 -5.33
C ASN A 14 7.00 -0.33 -4.76
N THR A 15 7.59 -0.53 -3.57
CA THR A 15 8.61 0.41 -3.03
C THR A 15 9.87 0.51 -3.89
N LYS A 16 10.16 -0.50 -4.73
CA LYS A 16 11.38 -0.58 -5.56
C LYS A 16 11.17 -0.04 -6.96
N VAL A 17 9.91 0.12 -7.40
CA VAL A 17 9.59 0.64 -8.72
C VAL A 17 9.78 2.15 -8.73
N LEU A 18 10.43 2.65 -9.79
CA LEU A 18 10.58 4.09 -9.99
C LEU A 18 9.18 4.67 -10.21
N TYR A 19 8.72 5.52 -9.29
CA TYR A 19 7.35 6.06 -9.21
C TYR A 19 6.28 5.14 -8.60
N GLY A 20 6.67 3.98 -8.06
CA GLY A 20 5.72 3.16 -7.31
C GLY A 20 5.15 3.90 -6.12
N ILE A 21 3.83 3.87 -5.92
CA ILE A 21 3.19 4.71 -4.91
C ILE A 21 3.65 4.37 -3.49
N PHE A 22 3.92 3.11 -3.19
CA PHE A 22 4.48 2.68 -1.92
C PHE A 22 5.92 3.12 -1.72
N GLY A 23 6.66 3.45 -2.78
CA GLY A 23 7.94 4.13 -2.65
C GLY A 23 7.77 5.51 -2.00
N ILE A 24 6.71 6.23 -2.34
CA ILE A 24 6.39 7.55 -1.75
C ILE A 24 5.83 7.40 -0.34
N ILE A 25 4.93 6.42 -0.13
CA ILE A 25 4.38 6.10 1.21
C ILE A 25 5.49 5.70 2.18
N ASP A 26 6.52 4.97 1.73
CA ASP A 26 7.69 4.62 2.54
C ASP A 26 8.35 5.87 3.17
N PHE A 27 8.49 6.94 2.38
CA PHE A 27 9.10 8.19 2.83
C PHE A 27 8.14 9.15 3.55
N SER A 28 6.82 8.98 3.42
CA SER A 28 5.83 9.91 4.01
C SER A 28 5.68 9.74 5.53
N GLY A 29 6.07 8.59 6.07
CA GLY A 29 5.84 8.24 7.48
C GLY A 29 4.39 7.85 7.78
N TYR A 30 3.53 7.70 6.77
CA TYR A 30 2.15 7.25 6.93
C TYR A 30 1.94 5.85 6.35
N PHE A 31 0.90 5.17 6.82
CA PHE A 31 0.42 3.91 6.26
C PHE A 31 -1.09 3.98 6.04
N PRO A 32 -1.60 3.49 4.90
CA PRO A 32 -3.02 3.57 4.61
C PRO A 32 -3.83 2.65 5.55
N PRO A 33 -5.01 3.10 6.02
CA PRO A 33 -5.97 2.26 6.71
C PRO A 33 -6.42 1.09 5.83
N LEU A 34 -6.92 0.03 6.47
CA LEU A 34 -7.39 -1.20 5.80
C LEU A 34 -8.33 -0.96 4.60
N PRO A 35 -9.39 -0.12 4.69
CA PRO A 35 -10.27 0.09 3.55
C PRO A 35 -9.52 0.60 2.31
N PHE A 36 -8.61 1.55 2.49
CA PHE A 36 -7.86 2.16 1.39
C PHE A 36 -6.83 1.18 0.82
N LEU A 37 -6.16 0.42 1.70
CA LEU A 37 -5.23 -0.61 1.28
C LEU A 37 -5.94 -1.73 0.50
N ASN A 38 -7.17 -2.07 0.87
CA ASN A 38 -7.99 -3.03 0.12
C ASN A 38 -8.45 -2.48 -1.23
N GLU A 39 -8.78 -1.20 -1.34
CA GLU A 39 -9.06 -0.56 -2.64
C GLU A 39 -7.85 -0.69 -3.58
N PHE A 40 -6.64 -0.44 -3.08
CA PHE A 40 -5.40 -0.66 -3.82
C PHE A 40 -5.23 -2.12 -4.26
N PHE A 41 -5.41 -3.09 -3.36
CA PHE A 41 -5.25 -4.50 -3.72
C PHE A 41 -6.31 -5.00 -4.69
N ILE A 42 -7.56 -4.50 -4.62
CA ILE A 42 -8.63 -4.80 -5.56
C ILE A 42 -8.33 -4.24 -6.96
N ALA A 43 -7.70 -3.07 -7.06
CA ALA A 43 -7.35 -2.48 -8.35
C ALA A 43 -6.44 -3.38 -9.20
N GLY A 44 -5.64 -4.25 -8.56
CA GLY A 44 -4.82 -5.25 -9.26
C GLY A 44 -3.61 -4.67 -9.99
N SER A 45 -3.35 -3.37 -9.81
CA SER A 45 -2.25 -2.63 -10.44
C SER A 45 -1.97 -1.37 -9.64
N ASP A 46 -0.74 -0.84 -9.75
CA ASP A 46 -0.39 0.43 -9.14
C ASP A 46 -0.81 1.59 -10.06
N PRO A 47 -1.67 2.53 -9.60
CA PRO A 47 -2.05 3.70 -10.40
C PRO A 47 -0.87 4.59 -10.80
N CYS A 48 0.25 4.53 -10.06
CA CYS A 48 1.44 5.33 -10.33
C CYS A 48 2.50 4.59 -11.17
N ASP A 49 2.27 3.32 -11.54
CA ASP A 49 3.17 2.56 -12.42
C ASP A 49 2.98 2.97 -13.89
N GLN A 50 3.48 4.16 -14.22
CA GLN A 50 3.30 4.80 -15.53
C GLN A 50 4.14 4.17 -16.64
N ASP A 51 5.15 3.36 -16.30
CA ASP A 51 6.02 2.70 -17.28
C ASP A 51 5.90 1.17 -17.28
N GLY A 52 4.92 0.62 -16.55
CA GLY A 52 4.58 -0.80 -16.54
C GLY A 52 5.69 -1.68 -15.98
N ARG A 53 6.52 -1.13 -15.08
CA ARG A 53 7.62 -1.84 -14.46
C ARG A 53 7.14 -2.79 -13.37
N MET A 54 5.93 -2.57 -12.85
CA MET A 54 5.28 -3.52 -11.97
C MET A 54 4.33 -4.42 -12.77
N SER A 55 4.41 -5.72 -12.53
CA SER A 55 3.41 -6.63 -13.07
C SER A 55 2.09 -6.45 -12.32
N CYS A 56 0.97 -6.45 -13.05
CA CYS A 56 -0.34 -6.54 -12.42
C CYS A 56 -0.41 -7.78 -11.50
N TRP A 57 -1.14 -7.65 -10.40
CA TRP A 57 -1.42 -8.76 -9.50
C TRP A 57 -2.87 -9.19 -9.60
N ARG A 58 -3.17 -10.39 -9.11
CA ARG A 58 -4.55 -10.85 -8.99
C ARG A 58 -5.23 -10.06 -7.86
N PRO A 59 -6.38 -9.41 -8.11
CA PRO A 59 -7.14 -8.69 -7.08
C PRO A 59 -7.44 -9.54 -5.85
N PHE A 60 -7.31 -8.93 -4.67
CA PHE A 60 -7.57 -9.57 -3.37
C PHE A 60 -7.86 -8.52 -2.30
N THR A 61 -8.29 -8.98 -1.13
CA THR A 61 -8.49 -8.16 0.06
C THR A 61 -7.87 -8.84 1.28
N LEU A 62 -7.51 -8.02 2.26
CA LEU A 62 -7.14 -8.44 3.60
C LEU A 62 -8.36 -8.35 4.52
N THR A 63 -8.47 -9.33 5.40
CA THR A 63 -9.24 -9.24 6.64
C THR A 63 -8.52 -8.35 7.65
N ILE A 64 -9.21 -7.98 8.74
CA ILE A 64 -8.61 -7.17 9.81
C ILE A 64 -7.37 -7.85 10.41
N SER A 65 -7.43 -9.17 10.65
CA SER A 65 -6.29 -9.91 11.20
C SER A 65 -5.08 -9.93 10.26
N GLU A 66 -5.31 -10.20 8.97
CA GLU A 66 -4.24 -10.18 7.97
C GLU A 66 -3.63 -8.78 7.82
N TYR A 67 -4.47 -7.75 7.87
CA TYR A 67 -4.03 -6.36 7.82
C TYR A 67 -3.13 -5.99 8.99
N GLU A 68 -3.50 -6.35 10.22
CA GLU A 68 -2.67 -6.08 11.40
C GLU A 68 -1.30 -6.75 11.28
N GLU A 69 -1.22 -7.95 10.70
CA GLU A 69 0.05 -8.63 10.42
C GLU A 69 0.89 -7.95 9.34
N VAL A 70 0.26 -7.42 8.29
CA VAL A 70 0.93 -6.66 7.22
C VAL A 70 1.41 -5.31 7.76
N LYS A 71 0.58 -4.60 8.52
CA LYS A 71 0.94 -3.33 9.16
C LYS A 71 2.08 -3.50 10.14
N ALA A 72 2.03 -4.50 11.02
CA ALA A 72 3.10 -4.79 11.98
C ALA A 72 4.43 -5.05 11.26
N TRP A 73 4.40 -5.83 10.16
CA TRP A 73 5.56 -6.04 9.31
C TRP A 73 6.09 -4.73 8.70
N TRP A 74 5.21 -3.89 8.14
CA TRP A 74 5.59 -2.60 7.55
C TRP A 74 6.25 -1.67 8.58
N VAL A 75 5.62 -1.48 9.73
CA VAL A 75 6.14 -0.61 10.82
C VAL A 75 7.45 -1.15 11.40
N SER A 76 7.63 -2.48 11.46
CA SER A 76 8.88 -3.06 11.98
C SER A 76 10.11 -2.71 11.14
N SER A 77 9.92 -2.48 9.84
CA SER A 77 10.97 -2.05 8.92
C SER A 77 11.05 -0.53 8.77
N ARG A 78 10.00 0.21 9.19
CA ARG A 78 9.88 1.67 9.11
C ARG A 78 9.43 2.25 10.45
N PRO A 79 10.33 2.32 11.44
CA PRO A 79 9.98 2.84 12.76
C PRO A 79 9.45 4.27 12.67
N GLY A 80 8.32 4.53 13.34
CA GLY A 80 7.67 5.84 13.34
C GLY A 80 6.56 6.01 12.30
N THR A 81 6.34 5.03 11.42
CA THR A 81 5.17 5.04 10.54
C THR A 81 3.86 5.03 11.33
N VAL A 82 2.92 5.89 10.96
CA VAL A 82 1.59 6.02 11.59
C VAL A 82 0.49 5.63 10.60
N GLU A 83 -0.40 4.73 11.03
CA GLU A 83 -1.65 4.50 10.29
C GLU A 83 -2.52 5.76 10.37
N SER A 84 -2.91 6.31 9.23
CA SER A 84 -3.74 7.51 9.19
C SER A 84 -4.56 7.58 7.91
N PRO A 85 -5.88 7.84 7.99
CA PRO A 85 -6.69 8.18 6.81
C PRO A 85 -6.40 9.58 6.28
N LEU A 86 -5.53 10.36 6.94
CA LEU A 86 -5.35 11.78 6.68
C LEU A 86 -6.73 12.50 6.67
N ASN A 87 -7.02 13.37 5.72
CA ASN A 87 -8.35 13.98 5.56
C ASN A 87 -9.16 13.31 4.43
N SER A 88 -8.84 12.06 4.11
CA SER A 88 -9.33 11.37 2.93
C SER A 88 -10.48 10.40 3.24
N GLU A 89 -11.37 10.20 2.27
CA GLU A 89 -12.50 9.26 2.39
C GLU A 89 -12.28 7.95 1.62
N CYS A 90 -11.33 7.93 0.67
CA CYS A 90 -11.01 6.77 -0.16
C CYS A 90 -9.53 6.74 -0.58
N TRP A 91 -9.09 5.66 -1.22
CA TRP A 91 -7.69 5.49 -1.66
C TRP A 91 -7.24 6.60 -2.61
N SER A 92 -8.07 7.02 -3.57
CA SER A 92 -7.67 8.03 -4.55
C SER A 92 -7.39 9.38 -3.91
N ASP A 93 -8.20 9.78 -2.93
CA ASP A 93 -8.03 11.03 -2.21
C ASP A 93 -6.79 10.96 -1.31
N TRP A 94 -6.60 9.81 -0.66
CA TRP A 94 -5.44 9.56 0.19
C TRP A 94 -4.12 9.61 -0.58
N ILE A 95 -4.11 9.07 -1.80
CA ILE A 95 -2.95 9.19 -2.68
C ILE A 95 -2.68 10.64 -3.08
N GLN A 96 -3.71 11.45 -3.33
CA GLN A 96 -3.50 12.87 -3.61
C GLN A 96 -2.86 13.59 -2.42
N GLU A 97 -3.36 13.36 -1.19
CA GLU A 97 -2.78 13.97 0.02
C GLU A 97 -1.33 13.54 0.29
N ILE A 98 -0.94 12.31 -0.08
CA ILE A 98 0.45 11.83 0.06
C ILE A 98 1.38 12.42 -1.00
N LEU A 99 0.85 12.81 -2.17
CA LEU A 99 1.63 13.33 -3.30
C LEU A 99 1.82 14.86 -3.26
N GLU A 100 1.05 15.58 -2.47
CA GLU A 100 1.14 17.04 -2.25
C GLU A 100 2.31 17.45 -1.33
#